data_AF-A0A9C8FXM6-F1
#
_entry.id   AF-A0A9C8FXM6-F1
#
_cell.length_a   1.000
_cell.length_b   1.000
_cell.length_c   1.000
_cell.angle_alpha   90.00
_cell.angle_beta   90.00
_cell.angle_gamma   90.00
#
_symmetry.space_group_name_H-M   'P 1'
#
loop_
_entity.id
_entity.type
_entity.pdbx_description
1 polymer ?
#
loop_
_entity_poly.entity_id
_entity_poly.type
_entity_poly.pdbx_seq_one_letter_code
_entity_poly.pdbx_strand_id
1 'polypeptide(L)'
;MTDSEYLGWGLSAFFALLLLYLLVRNLFSRHGSRSTQLGDLQGRLKELENISRQLDELRSLFILPRSRGDLGESLLETLLRNWLPDKSYSLQYGFRDGSRADAVIHLGRYKVAVDAKFPLQSVKEALIPPQSEEPPEALPPQVKRVFLKYARDIAAKYIHPEEGTLQFALMYVPSESLYYRCFVQDSELSALLLQEKVIPASPATLFLYLQTVAYGLRGFAFSEKAEEVVRRLAEIQSELSKFDRHLNTAGTHLKNLNLSFDNLSTQSRSISSLLQHIEKE
;
A
#
# COMPACT_ATOMS: atom_id res chain seq x y z
N MET A 1 -38.47 -6.22 -7.89
CA MET A 1 -37.24 -5.43 -8.02
C MET A 1 -37.31 -4.74 -9.36
N THR A 2 -37.44 -3.42 -9.35
CA THR A 2 -37.67 -2.61 -10.56
C THR A 2 -36.37 -2.46 -11.35
N ASP A 3 -36.46 -2.28 -12.67
CA ASP A 3 -35.30 -2.11 -13.56
C ASP A 3 -34.32 -1.00 -13.13
N SER A 4 -34.74 -0.08 -12.26
CA SER A 4 -33.87 0.94 -11.66
C SER A 4 -32.87 0.38 -10.64
N GLU A 5 -33.15 -0.73 -9.97
CA GLU A 5 -32.26 -1.33 -8.97
C GLU A 5 -31.08 -2.04 -9.65
N TYR A 6 -31.32 -2.79 -10.73
CA TYR A 6 -30.26 -3.43 -11.52
C TYR A 6 -29.26 -2.42 -12.11
N LEU A 7 -29.73 -1.21 -12.46
CA LEU A 7 -28.86 -0.11 -12.89
C LEU A 7 -27.90 0.34 -11.77
N GLY A 8 -28.35 0.37 -10.52
CA GLY A 8 -27.54 0.77 -9.36
C GLY A 8 -26.42 -0.21 -9.02
N TRP A 9 -26.69 -1.52 -9.13
CA TRP A 9 -25.68 -2.57 -8.92
C TRP A 9 -24.65 -2.59 -10.04
N GLY A 10 -25.11 -2.46 -11.30
CA GLY A 10 -24.23 -2.30 -12.46
C GLY A 10 -23.35 -1.06 -12.35
N LEU A 11 -23.90 0.06 -11.88
CA LEU A 11 -23.15 1.29 -11.63
C LEU A 11 -22.13 1.13 -10.50
N SER A 12 -22.43 0.42 -9.41
CA SER A 12 -21.49 0.22 -8.31
C SER A 12 -20.32 -0.70 -8.66
N ALA A 13 -20.57 -1.82 -9.36
CA ALA A 13 -19.54 -2.71 -9.87
C ALA A 13 -18.72 -2.03 -10.98
N PHE A 14 -19.38 -1.23 -11.83
CA PHE A 14 -18.71 -0.37 -12.80
C PHE A 14 -17.85 0.70 -12.11
N PHE A 15 -18.31 1.31 -11.01
CA PHE A 15 -17.52 2.26 -10.24
C PHE A 15 -16.34 1.59 -9.54
N ALA A 16 -16.49 0.38 -9.00
CA ALA A 16 -15.38 -0.38 -8.41
C ALA A 16 -14.34 -0.77 -9.47
N LEU A 17 -14.79 -1.23 -10.65
CA LEU A 17 -13.93 -1.55 -11.79
C LEU A 17 -13.30 -0.29 -12.40
N LEU A 18 -14.03 0.82 -12.47
CA LEU A 18 -13.54 2.11 -12.95
C LEU A 18 -12.55 2.72 -11.96
N LEU A 19 -12.77 2.58 -10.65
CA LEU A 19 -11.87 3.04 -9.61
C LEU A 19 -10.62 2.17 -9.55
N LEU A 20 -10.75 0.85 -9.70
CA LEU A 20 -9.63 -0.07 -9.92
C LEU A 20 -8.86 0.30 -11.20
N TYR A 21 -9.57 0.53 -12.32
CA TYR A 21 -8.99 0.94 -13.59
C TYR A 21 -8.30 2.30 -13.50
N LEU A 22 -8.89 3.29 -12.82
CA LEU A 22 -8.30 4.62 -12.64
C LEU A 22 -7.11 4.59 -11.68
N LEU A 23 -7.13 3.74 -10.64
CA LEU A 23 -5.99 3.51 -9.76
C LEU A 23 -4.84 2.83 -10.51
N VAL A 24 -5.13 1.80 -11.30
CA VAL A 24 -4.17 1.14 -12.18
C VAL A 24 -3.63 2.11 -13.24
N ARG A 25 -4.50 2.91 -13.88
CA ARG A 25 -4.12 3.92 -14.87
C ARG A 25 -3.25 5.01 -14.27
N ASN A 26 -3.57 5.49 -13.07
CA ASN A 26 -2.76 6.50 -12.37
C ASN A 26 -1.40 5.94 -11.92
N LEU A 27 -1.34 4.64 -11.59
CA LEU A 27 -0.07 3.90 -11.44
C LEU A 27 0.78 3.92 -12.72
N PHE A 28 0.15 3.74 -13.89
CA PHE A 28 0.84 3.75 -15.20
C PHE A 28 1.17 5.15 -15.72
N SER A 29 0.37 6.17 -15.43
CA SER A 29 0.60 7.55 -15.91
C SER A 29 1.76 8.27 -15.21
N ARG A 30 2.30 7.73 -14.10
CA ARG A 30 3.49 8.28 -13.43
C ARG A 30 4.83 7.86 -14.04
N HIS A 31 4.84 6.93 -15.00
CA HIS A 31 6.05 6.53 -15.74
C HIS A 31 5.99 7.00 -17.20
N GLY A 32 6.12 8.32 -17.39
CA GLY A 32 6.33 8.91 -18.71
C GLY A 32 7.81 8.87 -19.11
N SER A 33 8.24 7.83 -19.81
CA SER A 33 9.29 7.90 -20.85
C SER A 33 9.27 6.64 -21.72
N ARG A 34 8.95 6.83 -23.01
CA ARG A 34 9.01 5.81 -24.06
C ARG A 34 10.47 5.44 -24.36
N SER A 35 11.00 4.41 -23.70
CA SER A 35 12.06 3.55 -24.23
C SER A 35 12.27 2.35 -23.30
N THR A 36 12.22 1.12 -23.86
CA THR A 36 12.41 -0.22 -23.25
C THR A 36 11.16 -1.07 -22.98
N GLN A 37 10.37 -1.30 -24.03
CA GLN A 37 9.24 -2.25 -24.01
C GLN A 37 9.64 -3.69 -23.62
N LEU A 38 10.88 -4.14 -23.86
CA LEU A 38 11.33 -5.50 -23.51
C LEU A 38 11.71 -5.68 -22.03
N GLY A 39 12.30 -4.67 -21.40
CA GLY A 39 12.66 -4.71 -19.98
C GLY A 39 11.42 -4.65 -19.07
N ASP A 40 10.44 -3.80 -19.45
CA ASP A 40 9.14 -3.72 -18.79
C ASP A 40 8.32 -5.02 -18.98
N LEU A 41 8.36 -5.65 -20.17
CA LEU A 41 7.70 -6.94 -20.39
C LEU A 41 8.30 -8.06 -19.54
N GLN A 42 9.63 -8.14 -19.45
CA GLN A 42 10.32 -9.12 -18.59
C GLN A 42 10.04 -8.87 -17.10
N GLY A 43 9.98 -7.61 -16.68
CA GLY A 43 9.57 -7.24 -15.33
C GLY A 43 8.14 -7.67 -15.02
N ARG A 44 7.21 -7.39 -15.92
CA ARG A 44 5.79 -7.80 -15.81
C ARG A 44 5.61 -9.31 -15.80
N LEU A 45 6.36 -10.05 -16.63
CA LEU A 45 6.33 -11.52 -16.65
C LEU A 45 6.85 -12.11 -15.33
N LYS A 46 7.94 -11.56 -14.78
CA LYS A 46 8.45 -11.96 -13.46
C LYS A 46 7.44 -11.66 -12.35
N GLU A 47 6.75 -10.53 -12.43
CA GLU A 47 5.73 -10.15 -11.45
C GLU A 47 4.52 -11.08 -11.50
N LEU A 48 4.06 -11.45 -12.70
CA LEU A 48 3.00 -12.46 -12.89
C LEU A 48 3.42 -13.85 -12.38
N GLU A 49 4.64 -14.27 -12.67
CA GLU A 49 5.18 -15.55 -12.18
C GLU A 49 5.29 -15.57 -10.66
N ASN A 50 5.66 -14.44 -10.05
CA ASN A 50 5.68 -14.27 -8.61
C ASN A 50 4.26 -14.40 -8.04
N ILE A 51 3.27 -13.68 -8.58
CA ILE A 51 1.86 -13.78 -8.14
C ILE A 51 1.36 -15.23 -8.24
N SER A 52 1.71 -15.96 -9.31
CA SER A 52 1.34 -17.38 -9.46
C SER A 52 1.91 -18.23 -8.33
N ARG A 53 3.19 -18.07 -7.98
CA ARG A 53 3.82 -18.80 -6.87
C ARG A 53 3.18 -18.47 -5.52
N GLN A 54 2.85 -17.20 -5.31
CA GLN A 54 2.18 -16.74 -4.09
C GLN A 54 0.78 -17.37 -3.91
N LEU A 55 0.06 -17.59 -5.02
CA LEU A 55 -1.23 -18.30 -5.00
C LEU A 55 -1.07 -19.80 -4.69
N ASP A 56 0.00 -20.44 -5.16
CA ASP A 56 0.30 -21.84 -4.84
C ASP A 56 0.70 -22.01 -3.36
N GLU A 57 1.47 -21.08 -2.80
CA GLU A 57 1.77 -21.03 -1.36
C GLU A 57 0.49 -20.85 -0.53
N LEU A 58 -0.40 -19.93 -0.93
CA LEU A 58 -1.69 -19.75 -0.28
C LEU A 58 -2.56 -21.02 -0.34
N ARG A 59 -2.54 -21.77 -1.45
CA ARG A 59 -3.20 -23.07 -1.56
C ARG A 59 -2.63 -24.09 -0.57
N SER A 60 -1.32 -24.10 -0.35
CA SER A 60 -0.67 -25.02 0.59
C SER A 60 -1.05 -24.73 2.05
N LEU A 61 -1.28 -23.45 2.40
CA LEU A 61 -1.71 -23.04 3.74
C LEU A 61 -3.14 -23.51 4.08
N PHE A 62 -3.96 -23.87 3.09
CA PHE A 62 -5.30 -24.42 3.32
C PHE A 62 -5.32 -25.90 3.74
N ILE A 63 -4.18 -26.59 3.71
CA ILE A 63 -4.09 -28.04 3.96
C ILE A 63 -3.83 -28.36 5.45
N LEU A 64 -3.81 -27.36 6.34
CA LEU A 64 -3.47 -27.55 7.76
C LEU A 64 -4.42 -28.53 8.49
N PRO A 65 -3.89 -29.51 9.25
CA PRO A 65 -4.67 -30.51 9.95
C PRO A 65 -5.50 -29.90 11.10
N ARG A 66 -6.70 -30.46 11.29
CA ARG A 66 -7.74 -30.00 12.23
C ARG A 66 -7.22 -29.85 13.66
N SER A 67 -7.10 -28.61 14.12
CA SER A 67 -7.08 -28.27 15.53
C SER A 67 -8.07 -27.10 15.77
N ARG A 68 -8.77 -27.14 16.90
CA ARG A 68 -9.98 -26.36 17.22
C ARG A 68 -9.72 -24.85 17.19
N GLY A 69 -10.72 -24.05 16.80
CA GLY A 69 -10.86 -22.60 17.09
C GLY A 69 -9.80 -21.67 16.48
N ASP A 70 -8.53 -21.98 16.71
CA ASP A 70 -7.36 -21.16 16.49
C ASP A 70 -6.84 -21.22 15.04
N LEU A 71 -7.39 -22.09 14.18
CA LEU A 71 -6.99 -22.19 12.77
C LEU A 71 -7.30 -20.91 11.99
N GLY A 72 -8.43 -20.25 12.27
CA GLY A 72 -8.80 -19.01 11.58
C GLY A 72 -7.82 -17.88 11.91
N GLU A 73 -7.54 -17.67 13.19
CA GLU A 73 -6.60 -16.66 13.66
C GLU A 73 -5.17 -16.96 13.21
N SER A 74 -4.73 -18.23 13.30
CA SER A 74 -3.39 -18.65 12.87
C SER A 74 -3.18 -18.48 11.36
N LEU A 75 -4.21 -18.78 10.54
CA LEU A 75 -4.15 -18.58 9.10
C LEU A 75 -4.14 -17.08 8.75
N LEU A 76 -4.94 -16.26 9.43
CA LEU A 76 -4.92 -14.81 9.31
C LEU A 76 -3.53 -14.24 9.66
N GLU A 77 -2.97 -14.64 10.80
CA GLU A 77 -1.64 -14.23 11.23
C GLU A 77 -0.57 -14.62 10.18
N THR A 78 -0.63 -15.85 9.67
CA THR A 78 0.31 -16.33 8.66
C THR A 78 0.22 -15.50 7.37
N LEU A 79 -1.00 -15.18 6.91
CA LEU A 79 -1.20 -14.31 5.75
C LEU A 79 -0.65 -12.91 5.99
N LEU A 80 -0.93 -12.30 7.13
CA LEU A 80 -0.42 -10.96 7.44
C LEU A 80 1.12 -10.94 7.48
N ARG A 81 1.73 -11.91 8.15
CA ARG A 81 3.19 -12.01 8.30
C ARG A 81 3.90 -12.25 6.95
N ASN A 82 3.32 -13.05 6.07
CA ASN A 82 3.94 -13.37 4.79
C ASN A 82 3.80 -12.23 3.78
N TRP A 83 2.72 -11.46 3.84
CA TRP A 83 2.36 -10.51 2.77
C TRP A 83 2.51 -9.03 3.15
N LEU A 84 2.57 -8.70 4.43
CA LEU A 84 2.75 -7.34 4.92
C LEU A 84 4.04 -7.19 5.73
N PRO A 85 4.73 -6.03 5.66
CA PRO A 85 5.79 -5.71 6.59
C PRO A 85 5.28 -5.66 8.03
N ASP A 86 6.09 -6.08 9.00
CA ASP A 86 5.71 -6.18 10.43
C ASP A 86 5.06 -4.92 11.02
N LYS A 87 5.45 -3.73 10.55
CA LYS A 87 4.88 -2.44 11.02
C LYS A 87 3.52 -2.10 10.40
N SER A 88 3.10 -2.85 9.40
CA SER A 88 1.89 -2.55 8.60
C SER A 88 0.66 -3.31 9.10
N TYR A 89 0.79 -4.06 10.20
CA TYR A 89 -0.34 -4.69 10.88
C TYR A 89 -0.08 -4.79 12.39
N SER A 90 -1.13 -5.11 13.15
CA SER A 90 -1.05 -5.46 14.56
C SER A 90 -2.06 -6.55 14.86
N LEU A 91 -1.62 -7.61 15.53
CA LEU A 91 -2.49 -8.69 15.99
C LEU A 91 -3.09 -8.33 17.35
N GLN A 92 -4.30 -8.84 17.62
CA GLN A 92 -5.00 -8.65 18.89
C GLN A 92 -5.05 -7.17 19.32
N TYR A 93 -5.39 -6.30 18.38
CA TYR A 93 -5.37 -4.85 18.57
C TYR A 93 -6.54 -4.40 19.46
N GLY A 94 -6.23 -3.76 20.59
CA GLY A 94 -7.22 -3.18 21.50
C GLY A 94 -7.60 -1.75 21.13
N PHE A 95 -8.90 -1.46 21.11
CA PHE A 95 -9.46 -0.12 20.99
C PHE A 95 -9.68 0.52 22.36
N ARG A 96 -9.96 1.84 22.41
CA ARG A 96 -10.10 2.57 23.68
C ARG A 96 -11.32 2.14 24.50
N ASP A 97 -12.35 1.63 23.83
CA ASP A 97 -13.56 1.08 24.47
C ASP A 97 -13.33 -0.29 25.12
N GLY A 98 -12.12 -0.85 25.00
CA GLY A 98 -11.74 -2.16 25.52
C GLY A 98 -12.08 -3.33 24.59
N SER A 99 -12.68 -3.07 23.43
CA SER A 99 -12.86 -4.08 22.40
C SER A 99 -11.51 -4.47 21.76
N ARG A 100 -11.45 -5.68 21.21
CA ARG A 100 -10.20 -6.22 20.62
C ARG A 100 -10.47 -6.94 19.31
N ALA A 101 -9.91 -6.42 18.23
CA ALA A 101 -9.93 -7.05 16.92
C ALA A 101 -8.81 -8.09 16.81
N ASP A 102 -9.03 -9.14 16.02
CA ASP A 102 -8.03 -10.20 15.83
C ASP A 102 -6.80 -9.68 15.07
N ALA A 103 -7.02 -8.76 14.12
CA ALA A 103 -5.95 -7.96 13.54
C ALA A 103 -6.41 -6.55 13.12
N VAL A 104 -5.46 -5.64 12.97
CA VAL A 104 -5.62 -4.36 12.31
C VAL A 104 -4.53 -4.20 11.26
N ILE A 105 -4.89 -3.80 10.05
CA ILE A 105 -3.98 -3.44 8.97
C ILE A 105 -3.79 -1.92 8.97
N HIS A 106 -2.54 -1.46 8.97
CA HIS A 106 -2.17 -0.05 8.97
C HIS A 106 -1.93 0.44 7.54
N LEU A 107 -2.69 1.45 7.13
CA LEU A 107 -2.63 2.13 5.84
C LEU A 107 -2.18 3.58 6.04
N GLY A 108 -0.89 3.76 6.36
CA GLY A 108 -0.36 5.04 6.78
C GLY A 108 -1.01 5.49 8.09
N ARG A 109 -1.85 6.54 8.05
CA ARG A 109 -2.59 7.02 9.23
C ARG A 109 -3.90 6.28 9.50
N TYR A 110 -4.38 5.50 8.53
CA TYR A 110 -5.66 4.82 8.61
C TYR A 110 -5.49 3.36 9.04
N LYS A 111 -6.55 2.79 9.61
CA LYS A 111 -6.59 1.40 10.08
C LYS A 111 -7.77 0.66 9.47
N VAL A 112 -7.59 -0.61 9.16
CA VAL A 112 -8.68 -1.51 8.79
C VAL A 112 -8.68 -2.68 9.76
N ALA A 113 -9.75 -2.83 10.52
CA ALA A 113 -9.91 -3.94 11.44
C ALA A 113 -10.30 -5.22 10.69
N VAL A 114 -9.80 -6.35 11.17
CA VAL A 114 -10.08 -7.69 10.67
C VAL A 114 -10.51 -8.55 11.85
N ASP A 115 -11.70 -9.14 11.76
CA ASP A 115 -12.23 -10.09 12.75
C ASP A 115 -12.35 -11.47 12.11
N ALA A 116 -11.75 -12.48 12.74
CA ALA A 116 -11.65 -13.86 12.31
C ALA A 116 -12.59 -14.80 13.09
N LYS A 117 -13.50 -14.25 13.91
CA LYS A 117 -14.46 -15.03 14.74
C LYS A 117 -15.64 -15.52 13.92
N PHE A 118 -15.35 -16.23 12.83
CA PHE A 118 -16.35 -16.84 11.98
C PHE A 118 -16.96 -18.09 12.66
N PRO A 119 -18.30 -18.20 12.79
CA PRO A 119 -18.96 -19.37 13.38
C PRO A 119 -18.97 -20.56 12.41
N LEU A 120 -17.77 -21.09 12.09
CA LEU A 120 -17.56 -22.12 11.07
C LEU A 120 -18.48 -23.32 11.25
N GLN A 121 -18.64 -23.77 12.48
CA GLN A 121 -19.33 -25.01 12.78
C GLN A 121 -20.84 -24.90 12.61
N SER A 122 -21.46 -23.88 13.21
CA SER A 122 -22.91 -23.65 13.10
C SER A 122 -23.34 -23.36 11.65
N VAL A 123 -22.51 -22.67 10.87
CA VAL A 123 -22.79 -22.41 9.45
C VAL A 123 -22.63 -23.68 8.62
N LYS A 124 -21.59 -24.50 8.87
CA LYS A 124 -21.41 -25.79 8.18
C LYS A 124 -22.58 -26.73 8.43
N GLU A 125 -23.01 -26.88 9.67
CA GLU A 125 -24.14 -27.73 10.05
C GLU A 125 -25.45 -27.28 9.40
N ALA A 126 -25.68 -25.96 9.27
CA ALA A 126 -26.86 -25.41 8.62
C ALA A 126 -26.84 -25.54 7.08
N LEU A 127 -25.66 -25.66 6.46
CA LEU A 127 -25.50 -25.78 5.00
C LEU A 127 -25.36 -27.23 4.52
N ILE A 128 -24.95 -28.13 5.41
CA ILE A 128 -24.75 -29.55 5.15
C ILE A 128 -25.60 -30.32 6.17
N PRO A 129 -26.91 -30.47 5.92
CA PRO A 129 -27.79 -31.22 6.81
C PRO A 129 -27.31 -32.68 6.94
N PRO A 130 -27.43 -33.31 8.11
CA PRO A 130 -27.07 -34.71 8.29
C PRO A 130 -28.06 -35.61 7.51
N GLN A 131 -27.49 -36.52 6.69
CA GLN A 131 -28.14 -37.58 5.89
C GLN A 131 -28.85 -37.14 4.61
N SER A 132 -28.32 -37.60 3.46
CA SER A 132 -28.98 -37.83 2.16
C SER A 132 -29.84 -36.72 1.51
N GLU A 133 -29.99 -35.56 2.12
CA GLU A 133 -30.65 -34.42 1.53
C GLU A 133 -29.65 -33.61 0.72
N GLU A 134 -30.01 -33.27 -0.52
CA GLU A 134 -29.23 -32.35 -1.32
C GLU A 134 -29.10 -31.01 -0.56
N PRO A 135 -27.92 -30.37 -0.54
CA PRO A 135 -27.74 -29.10 0.13
C PRO A 135 -28.76 -28.09 -0.42
N PRO A 136 -29.38 -27.27 0.45
CA PRO A 136 -30.42 -26.34 0.01
C PRO A 136 -29.85 -25.41 -1.06
N GLU A 137 -30.63 -25.09 -2.09
CA GLU A 137 -30.20 -24.24 -3.21
C GLU A 137 -29.95 -22.79 -2.73
N ALA A 138 -30.84 -22.27 -1.88
CA ALA A 138 -30.73 -20.95 -1.26
C ALA A 138 -30.13 -21.02 0.16
N LEU A 139 -29.53 -19.92 0.61
CA LEU A 139 -28.99 -19.83 1.96
C LEU A 139 -30.13 -19.80 3.00
N PRO A 140 -30.10 -20.66 4.05
CA PRO A 140 -31.15 -20.67 5.06
C PRO A 140 -31.28 -19.32 5.78
N PRO A 141 -32.51 -18.83 6.09
CA PRO A 141 -32.71 -17.55 6.77
C PRO A 141 -32.01 -17.44 8.14
N GLN A 142 -31.81 -18.56 8.85
CA GLN A 142 -31.01 -18.56 10.08
C GLN A 142 -29.55 -18.17 9.84
N VAL A 143 -28.94 -18.62 8.73
CA VAL A 143 -27.55 -18.33 8.38
C VAL A 143 -27.40 -16.84 8.08
N LYS A 144 -28.31 -16.26 7.30
CA LYS A 144 -28.33 -14.81 7.01
C LYS A 144 -28.42 -13.98 8.30
N ARG A 145 -29.32 -14.35 9.22
CA ARG A 145 -29.48 -13.66 10.51
C ARG A 145 -28.24 -13.72 11.38
N VAL A 146 -27.54 -14.86 11.40
CA VAL A 146 -26.27 -15.00 12.12
C VAL A 146 -25.24 -14.03 11.54
N PHE A 147 -25.02 -14.05 10.22
CA PHE A 147 -24.03 -13.17 9.60
C PHE A 147 -24.32 -11.67 9.79
N LEU A 148 -25.60 -11.27 9.69
CA LEU A 148 -26.00 -9.90 9.97
C LEU A 148 -25.72 -9.46 11.40
N LYS A 149 -25.99 -10.33 12.37
CA LYS A 149 -25.66 -10.04 13.78
C LYS A 149 -24.15 -9.86 13.96
N TYR A 150 -23.35 -10.75 13.39
CA TYR A 150 -21.90 -10.65 13.44
C TYR A 150 -21.39 -9.37 12.77
N ALA A 151 -21.92 -9.02 11.61
CA ALA A 151 -21.55 -7.78 10.92
C ALA A 151 -21.83 -6.54 11.79
N ARG A 152 -22.99 -6.48 12.44
CA ARG A 152 -23.32 -5.38 13.38
C ARG A 152 -22.37 -5.35 14.56
N ASP A 153 -22.06 -6.50 15.14
CA ASP A 153 -21.13 -6.60 16.27
C ASP A 153 -19.72 -6.14 15.88
N ILE A 154 -19.24 -6.52 14.69
CA ILE A 154 -17.95 -6.09 14.13
C ILE A 154 -17.95 -4.58 13.89
N ALA A 155 -19.00 -4.05 13.25
CA ALA A 155 -19.11 -2.64 12.94
C ALA A 155 -19.12 -1.78 14.22
N ALA A 156 -19.89 -2.18 15.23
CA ALA A 156 -20.00 -1.47 16.50
C ALA A 156 -18.69 -1.46 17.31
N LYS A 157 -17.90 -2.55 17.23
CA LYS A 157 -16.67 -2.70 18.02
C LYS A 157 -15.43 -2.13 17.34
N TYR A 158 -15.38 -2.09 16.01
CA TYR A 158 -14.11 -1.88 15.30
C TYR A 158 -14.13 -0.76 14.26
N ILE A 159 -15.27 -0.09 14.05
CA ILE A 159 -15.37 1.08 13.17
C ILE A 159 -15.41 2.34 14.04
N HIS A 160 -14.22 2.85 14.36
CA HIS A 160 -13.95 4.05 15.14
C HIS A 160 -13.13 5.06 14.30
N PRO A 161 -13.78 5.89 13.45
CA PRO A 161 -13.08 6.91 12.67
C PRO A 161 -12.25 7.87 13.51
N GLU A 162 -12.68 8.15 14.74
CA GLU A 162 -11.97 8.95 15.76
C GLU A 162 -10.65 8.30 16.23
N GLU A 163 -10.52 6.99 16.10
CA GLU A 163 -9.29 6.22 16.37
C GLU A 163 -8.49 5.92 15.09
N GLY A 164 -8.91 6.50 13.96
CA GLY A 164 -8.26 6.38 12.66
C GLY A 164 -8.68 5.16 11.85
N THR A 165 -9.76 4.45 12.20
CA THR A 165 -10.26 3.37 11.35
C THR A 165 -10.92 3.93 10.10
N LEU A 166 -10.88 3.16 9.01
CA LEU A 166 -11.76 3.41 7.88
C LEU A 166 -13.22 3.12 8.27
N GLN A 167 -14.14 3.59 7.43
CA GLN A 167 -15.58 3.41 7.63
C GLN A 167 -16.07 2.01 7.24
N PHE A 168 -15.20 1.01 7.34
CA PHE A 168 -15.55 -0.40 7.14
C PHE A 168 -14.56 -1.30 7.88
N ALA A 169 -14.97 -2.55 8.12
CA ALA A 169 -14.14 -3.61 8.68
C ALA A 169 -14.22 -4.87 7.81
N LEU A 170 -13.22 -5.75 7.96
CA LEU A 170 -13.17 -7.03 7.27
C LEU A 170 -13.65 -8.16 8.20
N MET A 171 -14.54 -8.99 7.69
CA MET A 171 -14.92 -10.25 8.32
C MET A 171 -14.19 -11.38 7.60
N TYR A 172 -13.21 -11.97 8.28
CA TYR A 172 -12.39 -13.03 7.72
C TYR A 172 -13.11 -14.39 7.80
N VAL A 173 -13.19 -15.07 6.66
CA VAL A 173 -13.84 -16.36 6.49
C VAL A 173 -12.77 -17.40 6.14
N PRO A 174 -12.33 -18.25 7.09
CA PRO A 174 -11.22 -19.18 6.88
C PRO A 174 -11.63 -20.44 6.08
N SER A 175 -12.44 -20.26 5.03
CA SER A 175 -12.88 -21.33 4.13
C SER A 175 -13.37 -20.73 2.81
N GLU A 176 -12.66 -21.05 1.73
CA GLU A 176 -13.02 -20.57 0.39
C GLU A 176 -14.39 -21.12 -0.07
N SER A 177 -14.65 -22.40 0.20
CA SER A 177 -15.91 -23.05 -0.17
C SER A 177 -17.11 -22.45 0.55
N LEU A 178 -16.99 -22.17 1.85
CA LEU A 178 -18.05 -21.47 2.59
C LEU A 178 -18.20 -20.02 2.15
N TYR A 179 -17.09 -19.34 1.88
CA TYR A 179 -17.16 -17.97 1.37
C TYR A 179 -17.93 -17.91 0.06
N TYR A 180 -17.60 -18.79 -0.89
CA TYR A 180 -18.30 -18.87 -2.16
C TYR A 180 -19.80 -19.18 -1.97
N ARG A 181 -20.11 -20.16 -1.12
CA ARG A 181 -21.49 -20.56 -0.83
C ARG A 181 -22.31 -19.44 -0.19
N CYS A 182 -21.73 -18.70 0.75
CA CYS A 182 -22.44 -17.69 1.52
C CYS A 182 -22.49 -16.31 0.85
N PHE A 183 -21.44 -15.91 0.13
CA PHE A 183 -21.27 -14.51 -0.29
C PHE A 183 -21.19 -14.32 -1.81
N VAL A 184 -20.88 -15.39 -2.57
CA VAL A 184 -20.80 -15.31 -4.04
C VAL A 184 -22.07 -15.85 -4.68
N GLN A 185 -22.58 -16.99 -4.22
CA GLN A 185 -23.84 -17.54 -4.73
C GLN A 185 -25.07 -16.77 -4.24
N ASP A 186 -25.01 -16.19 -3.03
CA ASP A 186 -26.06 -15.35 -2.46
C ASP A 186 -25.59 -13.89 -2.40
N SER A 187 -25.96 -13.12 -3.41
CA SER A 187 -25.59 -11.70 -3.51
C SER A 187 -26.33 -10.82 -2.50
N GLU A 188 -27.48 -11.27 -1.99
CA GLU A 188 -28.29 -10.53 -1.01
C GLU A 188 -27.57 -10.46 0.34
N LEU A 189 -26.95 -11.57 0.79
CA LEU A 189 -26.21 -11.54 2.05
C LEU A 189 -25.02 -10.57 2.00
N SER A 190 -24.26 -10.60 0.91
CA SER A 190 -23.13 -9.67 0.71
C SER A 190 -23.58 -8.20 0.68
N ALA A 191 -24.73 -7.93 0.05
CA ALA A 191 -25.35 -6.60 0.04
C ALA A 191 -25.67 -6.10 1.45
N LEU A 192 -26.30 -6.96 2.26
CA LEU A 192 -26.71 -6.63 3.62
C LEU A 192 -25.51 -6.37 4.53
N LEU A 193 -24.44 -7.16 4.42
CA LEU A 193 -23.19 -6.96 5.15
C LEU A 193 -22.51 -5.63 4.78
N LEU A 194 -22.54 -5.28 3.50
CA LEU A 194 -21.99 -4.00 3.02
C LEU A 194 -22.75 -2.80 3.59
N GLN A 195 -24.07 -2.90 3.75
CA GLN A 195 -24.87 -1.86 4.42
C GLN A 195 -24.45 -1.65 5.88
N GLU A 196 -24.07 -2.74 6.56
CA GLU A 196 -23.48 -2.71 7.91
C GLU A 196 -21.98 -2.32 7.89
N LYS A 197 -21.44 -1.94 6.73
CA LYS A 197 -20.03 -1.56 6.52
C LYS A 197 -19.03 -2.68 6.84
N VAL A 198 -19.44 -3.95 6.69
CA VAL A 198 -18.58 -5.11 6.88
C VAL A 198 -18.41 -5.84 5.56
N ILE A 199 -17.16 -6.10 5.20
CA ILE A 199 -16.81 -6.77 3.94
C ILE A 199 -16.33 -8.18 4.28
N PRO A 200 -17.02 -9.25 3.81
CA PRO A 200 -16.52 -10.61 3.98
C PRO A 200 -15.27 -10.81 3.11
N ALA A 201 -14.27 -11.50 3.65
CA ALA A 201 -13.05 -11.83 2.93
C ALA A 201 -12.67 -13.29 3.16
N SER A 202 -12.65 -14.08 2.09
CA SER A 202 -11.97 -15.37 2.09
C SER A 202 -10.46 -15.19 2.18
N PRO A 203 -9.66 -16.25 2.35
CA PRO A 203 -8.22 -16.08 2.40
C PRO A 203 -7.64 -15.69 1.04
N ALA A 204 -8.22 -16.16 -0.09
CA ALA A 204 -7.84 -15.68 -1.41
C ALA A 204 -8.18 -14.18 -1.60
N THR A 205 -9.37 -13.78 -1.16
CA THR A 205 -9.80 -12.37 -1.28
C THR A 205 -8.98 -11.47 -0.36
N LEU A 206 -8.72 -11.90 0.87
CA LEU A 206 -7.87 -11.20 1.82
C LEU A 206 -6.45 -11.06 1.26
N PHE A 207 -5.86 -12.12 0.70
CA PHE A 207 -4.56 -12.02 0.04
C PHE A 207 -4.53 -10.95 -1.04
N LEU A 208 -5.56 -10.86 -1.89
CA LEU A 208 -5.65 -9.81 -2.92
C LEU A 208 -5.74 -8.40 -2.30
N TYR A 209 -6.48 -8.25 -1.21
CA TYR A 209 -6.49 -7.00 -0.45
C TYR A 209 -5.10 -6.67 0.10
N LEU A 210 -4.42 -7.63 0.74
CA LEU A 210 -3.08 -7.45 1.29
C LEU A 210 -2.06 -7.08 0.20
N GLN A 211 -2.13 -7.71 -0.97
CA GLN A 211 -1.30 -7.33 -2.12
C GLN A 211 -1.56 -5.88 -2.53
N THR A 212 -2.82 -5.51 -2.70
CA THR A 212 -3.20 -4.13 -3.07
C THR A 212 -2.66 -3.12 -2.05
N VAL A 213 -2.77 -3.44 -0.76
CA VAL A 213 -2.22 -2.65 0.34
C VAL A 213 -0.69 -2.58 0.26
N ALA A 214 -0.02 -3.72 0.10
CA ALA A 214 1.44 -3.80 0.02
C ALA A 214 1.98 -2.96 -1.15
N TYR A 215 1.33 -3.02 -2.32
CA TYR A 215 1.65 -2.18 -3.46
C TYR A 215 1.43 -0.69 -3.17
N GLY A 216 0.32 -0.33 -2.51
CA GLY A 216 0.07 1.04 -2.06
C GLY A 216 1.15 1.55 -1.09
N LEU A 217 1.50 0.75 -0.08
CA LEU A 217 2.53 1.06 0.91
C LEU A 217 3.92 1.21 0.28
N ARG A 218 4.29 0.36 -0.67
CA ARG A 218 5.54 0.50 -1.46
C ARG A 218 5.55 1.79 -2.27
N GLY A 219 4.41 2.16 -2.87
CA GLY A 219 4.24 3.43 -3.58
C GLY A 219 4.45 4.66 -2.69
N PHE A 220 3.92 4.63 -1.46
CA PHE A 220 4.15 5.69 -0.47
C PHE A 220 5.63 5.78 -0.06
N ALA A 221 6.24 4.65 0.30
CA ALA A 221 7.64 4.61 0.71
C ALA A 221 8.60 5.07 -0.40
N PHE A 222 8.27 4.80 -1.67
CA PHE A 222 9.03 5.32 -2.81
C PHE A 222 8.88 6.84 -2.96
N SER A 223 7.66 7.37 -2.76
CA SER A 223 7.40 8.82 -2.82
C SER A 223 8.17 9.60 -1.75
N GLU A 224 8.19 9.12 -0.50
CA GLU A 224 8.94 9.77 0.59
C GLU A 224 10.44 9.80 0.30
N LYS A 225 11.00 8.69 -0.18
CA LYS A 225 12.42 8.62 -0.56
C LYS A 225 12.76 9.55 -1.72
N ALA A 226 11.88 9.67 -2.72
CA ALA A 226 12.07 10.58 -3.84
C ALA A 226 12.09 12.05 -3.37
N GLU A 227 11.20 12.42 -2.44
CA GLU A 227 11.18 13.76 -1.85
C GLU A 227 12.47 14.06 -1.07
N GLU A 228 12.98 13.09 -0.31
CA GLU A 228 14.26 13.21 0.39
C GLU A 228 15.43 13.43 -0.59
N VAL A 229 15.49 12.67 -1.69
CA VAL A 229 16.53 12.83 -2.72
C VAL A 229 16.45 14.23 -3.35
N VAL A 230 15.26 14.71 -3.69
CA VAL A 230 15.07 16.07 -4.24
C VAL A 230 15.54 17.13 -3.25
N ARG A 231 15.23 16.98 -1.96
CA ARG A 231 15.70 17.89 -0.91
C ARG A 231 17.23 17.92 -0.83
N ARG A 232 17.88 16.75 -0.81
CA ARG A 232 19.35 16.64 -0.79
C ARG A 232 20.00 17.23 -2.05
N LEU A 233 19.37 17.08 -3.22
CA LEU A 233 19.84 17.72 -4.45
C LEU A 233 19.75 19.25 -4.38
N ALA A 234 18.70 19.80 -3.78
CA ALA A 234 18.58 21.25 -3.57
C ALA A 234 19.68 21.80 -2.62
N GLU A 235 20.02 21.04 -1.57
CA GLU A 235 21.13 21.38 -0.67
C GLU A 235 22.48 21.39 -1.42
N ILE A 236 22.75 20.37 -2.24
CA ILE A 236 23.96 20.30 -3.08
C ILE A 236 24.03 21.48 -4.05
N GLN A 237 22.91 21.83 -4.70
CA GLN A 237 22.85 22.98 -5.61
C GLN A 237 23.19 24.29 -4.89
N SER A 238 22.71 24.46 -3.66
CA SER A 238 23.04 25.61 -2.82
C SER A 238 24.53 25.68 -2.50
N GLU A 239 25.16 24.56 -2.12
CA GLU A 239 26.59 24.49 -1.85
C GLU A 239 27.44 24.77 -3.09
N LEU A 240 27.07 24.22 -4.26
CA LEU A 240 27.73 24.54 -5.53
C LEU A 240 27.66 26.03 -5.87
N SER A 241 26.54 26.70 -5.59
CA SER A 241 26.43 28.15 -5.80
C SER A 241 27.36 28.96 -4.89
N LYS A 242 27.59 28.50 -3.66
CA LYS A 242 28.56 29.13 -2.73
C LYS A 242 29.98 28.92 -3.22
N PHE A 243 30.30 27.71 -3.65
CA PHE A 243 31.59 27.38 -4.23
C PHE A 243 31.91 28.24 -5.46
N ASP A 244 30.94 28.41 -6.37
CA ASP A 244 31.11 29.26 -7.56
C ASP A 244 31.35 30.73 -7.19
N ARG A 245 30.65 31.26 -6.18
CA ARG A 245 30.94 32.61 -5.64
C ARG A 245 32.36 32.72 -5.09
N HIS A 246 32.85 31.71 -4.38
CA HIS A 246 34.22 31.70 -3.87
C HIS A 246 35.25 31.63 -5.01
N LEU A 247 35.00 30.81 -6.04
CA LEU A 247 35.86 30.75 -7.23
C LEU A 247 35.91 32.09 -7.97
N ASN A 248 34.76 32.74 -8.17
CA ASN A 248 34.70 34.06 -8.79
C ASN A 248 35.47 35.12 -7.98
N THR A 249 35.37 35.07 -6.66
CA THR A 249 36.11 35.96 -5.75
C THR A 249 37.61 35.70 -5.85
N ALA A 250 38.04 34.44 -5.81
CA ALA A 250 39.44 34.04 -5.97
C ALA A 250 40.00 34.46 -7.33
N GLY A 251 39.25 34.27 -8.41
CA GLY A 251 39.61 34.73 -9.76
C GLY A 251 39.79 36.24 -9.83
N THR A 252 38.94 37.00 -9.15
CA THR A 252 39.07 38.47 -9.04
C THR A 252 40.36 38.86 -8.30
N HIS A 253 40.68 38.18 -7.19
CA HIS A 253 41.94 38.42 -6.48
C HIS A 253 43.16 38.09 -7.34
N LEU A 254 43.17 36.97 -8.07
CA LEU A 254 44.25 36.62 -8.99
C LEU A 254 44.44 37.67 -10.10
N LYS A 255 43.34 38.18 -10.66
CA LYS A 255 43.39 39.25 -11.66
C LYS A 255 44.01 40.52 -11.08
N ASN A 256 43.63 40.90 -9.87
CA ASN A 256 44.17 42.07 -9.18
C ASN A 256 45.66 41.89 -8.85
N LEU A 257 46.09 40.69 -8.44
CA LEU A 257 47.49 40.37 -8.19
C LEU A 257 48.33 40.48 -9.47
N ASN A 258 47.85 39.95 -10.60
CA ASN A 258 48.52 40.09 -11.89
C ASN A 258 48.68 41.57 -12.29
N LEU A 259 47.61 42.37 -12.18
CA LEU A 259 47.67 43.81 -12.45
C LEU A 259 48.70 44.52 -11.57
N SER A 260 48.75 44.15 -10.28
CA SER A 260 49.72 44.71 -9.35
C SER A 260 51.16 44.33 -9.70
N PHE A 261 51.38 43.09 -10.16
CA PHE A 261 52.68 42.61 -10.63
C PHE A 261 53.13 43.33 -11.90
N ASP A 262 52.23 43.53 -12.87
CA ASP A 262 52.52 44.29 -14.11
C ASP A 262 52.94 45.73 -13.80
N ASN A 263 52.25 46.39 -12.86
CA ASN A 263 52.59 47.73 -12.39
C ASN A 263 53.98 47.77 -11.73
N LEU A 264 54.28 46.82 -10.83
CA LEU A 264 55.60 46.71 -10.18
C LEU A 264 56.71 46.47 -11.21
N SER A 265 56.47 45.63 -12.21
CA SER A 265 57.44 45.37 -13.28
C SER A 265 57.74 46.63 -14.10
N THR A 266 56.72 47.44 -14.39
CA THR A 266 56.85 48.72 -15.11
C THR A 266 57.64 49.73 -14.29
N GLN A 267 57.33 49.85 -12.99
CA GLN A 267 58.06 50.71 -12.07
C GLN A 267 59.53 50.29 -11.92
N SER A 268 59.79 48.98 -11.81
CA SER A 268 61.16 48.45 -11.78
C SER A 268 61.95 48.82 -13.04
N ARG A 269 61.34 48.69 -14.24
CA ARG A 269 61.97 49.10 -15.50
C ARG A 269 62.29 50.60 -15.52
N SER A 270 61.37 51.43 -15.04
CA SER A 270 61.58 52.87 -14.92
C SER A 270 62.75 53.19 -13.99
N ILE A 271 62.82 52.56 -12.81
CA ILE A 271 63.91 52.75 -11.86
C ILE A 271 65.25 52.31 -12.50
N SER A 272 65.30 51.15 -13.14
CA SER A 272 66.50 50.69 -13.84
C SER A 272 66.94 51.65 -14.94
N SER A 273 66.00 52.26 -15.69
CA SER A 273 66.34 53.25 -16.72
C SER A 273 66.90 54.57 -16.16
N LEU A 274 66.42 54.99 -14.97
CA LEU A 274 66.94 56.17 -14.28
C LEU A 274 68.36 55.92 -13.76
N LEU A 275 68.61 54.74 -13.18
CA LEU A 275 69.95 54.35 -12.73
C LEU A 275 70.96 54.31 -13.89
N GLN A 276 70.57 53.79 -15.05
CA GLN A 276 71.43 53.77 -16.24
C GLN A 276 71.75 55.17 -16.81
N HIS A 277 70.88 56.17 -16.59
CA HIS A 277 71.18 57.55 -16.97
C HIS A 277 72.21 58.18 -16.04
N ILE A 278 72.13 57.89 -14.74
CA ILE A 278 73.07 58.42 -13.73
C ILE A 278 74.47 57.83 -13.90
N GLU A 279 74.60 56.55 -14.30
CA GLU A 279 75.91 55.92 -14.56
C GLU A 279 76.63 56.43 -15.83
N LYS A 280 75.97 57.25 -16.66
CA LYS A 280 76.54 57.78 -17.92
C LYS A 280 76.97 59.25 -17.85
N GLU A 281 76.73 59.95 -16.74
CA GLU A 281 77.28 61.27 -16.43
C GLU A 281 78.54 61.15 -15.55
#